data_AF-A0A060TC94-F1
#
_entry.id   AF-A0A060TC94-F1
#
_cell.length_a   1.000
_cell.length_b   1.000
_cell.length_c   1.000
_cell.angle_alpha   90.00
_cell.angle_beta   90.00
_cell.angle_gamma   90.00
#
_symmetry.space_group_name_H-M   'P 1'
#
loop_
_entity.id
_entity.type
_entity.pdbx_description
1 polymer ?
#
loop_
_entity_poly.entity_id
_entity_poly.type
_entity_poly.pdbx_seq_one_letter_code
_entity_poly.pdbx_strand_id
1 'polypeptide(L)'
;MGAPRSVSASTLKSWIDNGKSEPVAIVDVRDSDYIGGHIRSSVNVPSTQFLGRLNKLQSALAGRPKVVFHCQLSQQRGPSCAAAYARLLASKGIRNQEVYVLSGGFNEWARHYGNDVRYTEGFKADLYR
;
A
#
# COMPACT_ATOMS: atom_id res chain seq x y z
N MET A 1 8.80 13.21 -12.59
CA MET A 1 8.53 12.21 -11.53
C MET A 1 8.47 10.85 -12.22
N GLY A 2 9.22 9.87 -11.73
CA GLY A 2 9.32 8.55 -12.36
C GLY A 2 8.12 7.66 -12.08
N ALA A 3 8.03 6.53 -12.80
CA ALA A 3 7.05 5.48 -12.50
C ALA A 3 7.20 4.99 -11.05
N PRO A 4 6.11 4.53 -10.39
CA PRO A 4 6.19 3.92 -9.07
C PRO A 4 7.21 2.77 -9.05
N ARG A 5 8.01 2.69 -7.98
CA ARG A 5 8.99 1.62 -7.81
C ARG A 5 8.34 0.40 -7.18
N SER A 6 8.91 -0.79 -7.38
CA SER A 6 8.47 -1.99 -6.66
C SER A 6 9.21 -2.12 -5.32
N VAL A 7 8.57 -2.72 -4.32
CA VAL A 7 9.17 -3.08 -3.03
C VAL A 7 8.75 -4.49 -2.62
N SER A 8 9.65 -5.27 -2.02
CA SER A 8 9.35 -6.61 -1.51
C SER A 8 8.61 -6.57 -0.17
N ALA A 9 7.96 -7.69 0.19
CA ALA A 9 7.33 -7.85 1.50
C ALA A 9 8.35 -7.72 2.64
N SER A 10 9.55 -8.29 2.49
CA SER A 10 10.61 -8.23 3.50
C SER A 10 11.14 -6.80 3.72
N THR A 11 11.30 -6.02 2.65
CA THR A 11 11.72 -4.62 2.76
C THR A 11 10.62 -3.77 3.41
N LEU A 12 9.35 -3.94 3.01
CA LEU A 12 8.25 -3.24 3.66
C LEU A 12 8.15 -3.58 5.16
N LYS A 13 8.33 -4.85 5.53
CA LYS A 13 8.37 -5.30 6.92
C LYS A 13 9.49 -4.62 7.70
N SER A 14 10.69 -4.49 7.12
CA SER A 14 11.79 -3.74 7.73
C SER A 14 11.44 -2.28 8.00
N TRP A 15 10.76 -1.61 7.05
CA TRP A 15 10.29 -0.23 7.25
C TRP A 15 9.26 -0.12 8.37
N ILE A 16 8.35 -1.09 8.48
CA ILE A 16 7.39 -1.16 9.59
C ILE A 16 8.12 -1.31 10.93
N ASP A 17 9.11 -2.19 11.02
CA ASP A 17 9.91 -2.41 12.24
C ASP A 17 10.69 -1.16 12.65
N ASN A 18 11.27 -0.45 11.67
CA ASN A 18 12.03 0.78 11.89
C ASN A 18 11.13 1.96 12.32
N GLY A 19 9.82 1.86 12.11
CA GLY A 19 8.81 2.78 12.64
C GLY A 19 9.11 4.25 12.34
N LYS A 20 9.35 5.05 13.39
CA LYS A 20 9.62 6.50 13.24
C LYS A 20 10.91 6.81 12.51
N SER A 21 11.89 5.91 12.53
CA SER A 21 13.15 6.08 11.80
C SER A 21 12.97 5.87 10.29
N GLU A 22 11.93 5.14 9.89
CA GLU A 22 11.61 4.90 8.48
C GLU A 22 10.11 4.98 8.19
N PRO A 23 9.50 6.17 8.33
CA PRO A 23 8.05 6.31 8.32
C PRO A 23 7.46 5.98 6.95
N VAL A 24 6.53 5.02 6.93
CA VAL A 24 5.84 4.55 5.73
C VAL A 24 4.32 4.67 5.90
N ALA A 25 3.63 4.97 4.80
CA ALA A 25 2.19 4.82 4.68
C ALA A 25 1.85 3.67 3.74
N ILE A 26 0.88 2.83 4.11
CA ILE A 26 0.49 1.65 3.35
C ILE A 26 -0.96 1.86 2.91
N VAL A 27 -1.21 1.81 1.60
CA VAL A 27 -2.52 2.02 0.99
C VAL A 27 -2.95 0.73 0.31
N ASP A 28 -3.95 0.08 0.89
CA ASP A 28 -4.59 -1.11 0.34
C ASP A 28 -5.73 -0.67 -0.59
N VAL A 29 -5.60 -0.95 -1.88
CA VAL A 29 -6.62 -0.57 -2.88
C VAL A 29 -7.52 -1.73 -3.31
N ARG A 30 -7.56 -2.82 -2.52
CA ARG A 30 -8.55 -3.89 -2.71
C ARG A 30 -9.97 -3.38 -2.48
N ASP A 31 -10.91 -4.00 -3.19
CA ASP A 31 -12.33 -3.66 -3.17
C ASP A 31 -13.03 -4.69 -2.27
N SER A 32 -13.90 -5.54 -2.81
CA SER A 32 -14.55 -6.62 -2.05
C SER A 32 -13.56 -7.70 -1.57
N ASP A 33 -12.42 -7.82 -2.23
CA ASP A 33 -11.34 -8.76 -1.90
C ASP A 33 -10.40 -8.25 -0.78
N TYR A 34 -10.78 -7.17 -0.10
CA TYR A 34 -10.13 -6.74 1.15
C TYR A 34 -10.39 -7.71 2.32
N ILE A 35 -11.43 -8.53 2.22
CA ILE A 35 -11.79 -9.54 3.23
C ILE A 35 -10.67 -10.57 3.39
N GLY A 36 -10.49 -11.07 4.62
CA GLY A 36 -9.56 -12.16 4.93
C GLY A 36 -8.21 -11.70 5.48
N GLY A 37 -8.07 -10.41 5.75
CA GLY A 37 -6.97 -9.82 6.47
C GLY A 37 -6.32 -8.68 5.67
N HIS A 38 -5.57 -7.85 6.38
CA HIS A 38 -4.88 -6.70 5.80
C HIS A 38 -3.60 -6.40 6.57
N ILE A 39 -2.68 -5.68 5.92
CA ILE A 39 -1.44 -5.25 6.56
C ILE A 39 -1.80 -4.29 7.69
N ARG A 40 -1.24 -4.51 8.88
CA ARG A 40 -1.48 -3.68 10.07
C ARG A 40 -1.18 -2.21 9.75
N SER A 41 -2.05 -1.32 10.23
CA SER A 41 -1.97 0.13 10.02
C SER A 41 -2.10 0.60 8.55
N SER A 42 -2.47 -0.29 7.61
CA SER A 42 -2.83 0.12 6.25
C SER A 42 -4.16 0.88 6.22
N VAL A 43 -4.30 1.80 5.26
CA VAL A 43 -5.56 2.46 4.97
C VAL A 43 -6.18 1.82 3.73
N ASN A 44 -7.43 1.37 3.84
CA ASN A 44 -8.17 0.87 2.68
C ASN A 44 -8.81 2.02 1.89
N VAL A 45 -8.43 2.11 0.61
CA VAL A 45 -9.02 3.03 -0.37
C VAL A 45 -9.33 2.24 -1.64
N PRO A 46 -10.55 1.66 -1.73
CA PRO A 46 -10.92 0.78 -2.84
C PRO A 46 -10.65 1.40 -4.21
N SER A 47 -10.10 0.60 -5.13
CA SER A 47 -9.67 1.07 -6.45
C SER A 47 -10.81 1.74 -7.23
N THR A 48 -12.04 1.22 -7.08
CA THR A 48 -13.27 1.74 -7.69
C THR A 48 -13.62 3.17 -7.25
N GLN A 49 -13.19 3.57 -6.06
CA GLN A 49 -13.44 4.90 -5.48
C GLN A 49 -12.19 5.79 -5.47
N PHE A 50 -11.06 5.26 -5.94
CA PHE A 50 -9.75 5.82 -5.68
C PHE A 50 -9.56 7.22 -6.27
N LEU A 51 -9.97 7.43 -7.52
CA LEU A 51 -9.82 8.72 -8.20
C LEU A 51 -10.61 9.84 -7.50
N GLY A 52 -11.84 9.55 -7.05
CA GLY A 52 -12.66 10.50 -6.30
C GLY A 52 -12.09 10.84 -4.92
N ARG A 53 -11.31 9.91 -4.32
CA ARG A 53 -10.68 10.08 -3.00
C ARG A 53 -9.23 10.57 -3.08
N LEU A 54 -8.68 10.76 -4.28
CA LEU A 54 -7.25 10.96 -4.50
C LEU A 54 -6.70 12.21 -3.80
N ASN A 55 -7.40 13.35 -3.91
CA ASN A 55 -6.99 14.58 -3.23
C ASN A 55 -7.04 14.44 -1.70
N LYS A 56 -8.13 13.85 -1.17
CA LYS A 56 -8.28 13.62 0.27
C LYS A 56 -7.19 12.69 0.80
N LEU A 57 -6.86 11.64 0.05
CA LEU A 57 -5.78 10.72 0.39
C LEU A 57 -4.43 11.45 0.43
N GLN A 58 -4.10 12.25 -0.59
CA GLN A 58 -2.85 13.00 -0.63
C GLN A 58 -2.73 13.96 0.56
N SER A 59 -3.80 14.68 0.92
CA SER A 59 -3.79 15.54 2.09
C SER A 59 -3.57 14.76 3.39
N ALA A 60 -4.22 13.59 3.55
CA ALA A 60 -4.06 12.74 4.73
C ALA A 60 -2.65 12.13 4.86
N LEU A 61 -1.99 11.89 3.72
CA LEU A 61 -0.64 11.33 3.68
C LEU A 61 0.45 12.41 3.60
N ALA A 62 0.09 13.70 3.70
CA ALA A 62 1.07 14.78 3.68
C ALA A 62 2.13 14.57 4.77
N GLY A 63 3.40 14.81 4.43
CA GLY A 63 4.53 14.60 5.33
C GLY A 63 5.01 13.15 5.47
N ARG A 64 4.33 12.16 4.88
CA ARG A 64 4.86 10.78 4.79
C ARG A 64 5.85 10.68 3.63
N PRO A 65 7.13 10.32 3.86
CA PRO A 65 8.13 10.28 2.80
C PRO A 65 7.98 9.04 1.91
N LYS A 66 7.44 7.92 2.42
CA LYS A 66 7.19 6.70 1.63
C LYS A 66 5.71 6.36 1.63
N VAL A 67 5.15 6.11 0.45
CA VAL A 67 3.78 5.63 0.26
C VAL A 67 3.79 4.36 -0.57
N VAL A 68 3.32 3.26 0.01
CA VAL A 68 3.28 1.94 -0.62
C VAL A 68 1.85 1.57 -0.94
N PHE A 69 1.58 1.31 -2.22
CA PHE A 69 0.29 0.83 -2.69
C PHE A 69 0.33 -0.68 -2.90
N HIS A 70 -0.79 -1.35 -2.66
CA HIS A 70 -0.95 -2.75 -3.05
C HIS A 70 -2.40 -3.09 -3.32
N CYS A 71 -2.62 -4.17 -4.08
CA CYS A 71 -3.93 -4.84 -4.12
C CYS A 71 -3.75 -6.30 -3.70
N GLN A 72 -4.58 -7.22 -4.21
CA GLN A 72 -4.44 -8.65 -3.92
C GLN A 72 -3.14 -9.23 -4.48
N LEU A 73 -2.84 -8.97 -5.76
CA LEU A 73 -1.66 -9.48 -6.46
C LEU A 73 -0.71 -8.37 -6.94
N SER A 74 -1.12 -7.11 -6.84
CA SER A 74 -0.41 -5.93 -7.35
C SER A 74 -0.06 -5.95 -8.85
N GLN A 75 -0.88 -6.60 -9.69
CA GLN A 75 -0.67 -6.66 -11.15
C GLN A 75 -1.42 -5.56 -11.93
N GLN A 76 -2.50 -5.01 -11.37
CA GLN A 76 -3.33 -4.00 -12.05
C GLN A 76 -3.70 -2.85 -11.09
N ARG A 77 -4.66 -3.08 -10.18
CA ARG A 77 -5.19 -2.02 -9.28
C ARG A 77 -4.11 -1.29 -8.47
N GLY A 78 -3.17 -2.03 -7.86
CA GLY A 78 -2.04 -1.46 -7.12
C GLY A 78 -1.19 -0.51 -7.98
N PRO A 79 -0.59 -1.00 -9.08
CA PRO A 79 0.16 -0.16 -10.03
C PRO A 79 -0.64 1.04 -10.58
N SER A 80 -1.90 0.84 -10.98
CA SER A 80 -2.74 1.91 -11.53
C SER A 80 -3.01 3.02 -10.52
N CYS A 81 -3.33 2.66 -9.27
CA CYS A 81 -3.56 3.63 -8.20
C CYS A 81 -2.28 4.36 -7.80
N ALA A 82 -1.15 3.64 -7.70
CA ALA A 82 0.16 4.24 -7.45
C ALA A 82 0.54 5.25 -8.54
N ALA A 83 0.31 4.92 -9.81
CA ALA A 83 0.58 5.82 -10.93
C ALA A 83 -0.33 7.05 -10.90
N ALA A 84 -1.61 6.90 -10.59
CA ALA A 84 -2.53 8.03 -10.40
C ALA A 84 -2.07 8.96 -9.27
N TYR A 85 -1.66 8.40 -8.12
CA TYR A 85 -1.12 9.16 -7.01
C TYR A 85 0.17 9.91 -7.39
N ALA A 86 1.12 9.24 -8.04
CA ALA A 86 2.36 9.85 -8.52
C ALA A 86 2.11 11.00 -9.52
N ARG A 87 1.11 10.86 -10.42
CA ARG A 87 0.68 11.95 -11.32
C ARG A 87 0.10 13.13 -10.56
N LEU A 88 -0.69 12.89 -9.51
CA LEU A 88 -1.20 13.96 -8.65
C LEU A 88 -0.05 14.72 -7.98
N LEU A 89 0.92 14.01 -7.40
CA LEU A 89 2.11 14.63 -6.79
C LEU A 89 2.85 15.50 -7.81
N ALA A 90 3.02 15.01 -9.04
CA ALA A 90 3.63 15.75 -10.14
C ALA A 90 2.87 17.02 -10.49
N SER A 91 1.55 16.95 -10.62
CA SER A 91 0.71 18.11 -10.89
C SER A 91 0.76 19.17 -9.79
N LYS A 92 1.02 18.76 -8.54
CA LYS A 92 1.16 19.65 -7.37
C LYS A 92 2.61 20.07 -7.09
N GLY A 93 3.58 19.64 -7.90
CA GLY A 93 5.00 19.92 -7.69
C GLY A 93 5.63 19.26 -6.44
N ILE A 94 4.96 18.27 -5.85
CA ILE A 94 5.39 17.60 -4.61
C ILE A 94 6.46 16.56 -4.95
N ARG A 95 7.67 16.71 -4.41
CA ARG A 95 8.82 15.83 -4.71
C ARG A 95 9.39 15.06 -3.52
N ASN A 96 8.87 15.31 -2.31
CA ASN A 96 9.34 14.71 -1.06
C ASN A 96 8.61 13.39 -0.68
N GLN A 97 7.85 12.81 -1.61
CA GLN A 97 7.19 11.51 -1.41
C GLN A 97 7.63 10.51 -2.47
N GLU A 98 8.11 9.38 -2.00
CA GLU A 98 8.47 8.22 -2.79
C GLU A 98 7.28 7.26 -2.89
N VAL A 99 6.88 6.93 -4.11
CA VAL A 99 5.72 6.07 -4.38
C VAL A 99 6.17 4.67 -4.77
N TYR A 100 5.62 3.66 -4.10
CA TYR A 100 5.95 2.26 -4.30
C TYR A 100 4.72 1.40 -4.54
N VAL A 101 4.94 0.23 -5.14
CA VAL A 101 4.00 -0.88 -5.25
C VAL A 101 4.58 -2.09 -4.54
N LEU A 102 3.81 -2.71 -3.64
CA LEU A 102 4.21 -3.97 -2.98
C LEU A 102 4.15 -5.12 -4.00
N SER A 103 5.30 -5.70 -4.31
CA SER A 103 5.42 -6.86 -5.19
C SER A 103 4.62 -8.05 -4.65
N GLY A 104 3.81 -8.67 -5.51
CA GLY A 104 2.96 -9.82 -5.16
C GLY A 104 1.71 -9.48 -4.33
N GLY A 105 1.54 -8.21 -3.94
CA GLY A 105 0.36 -7.72 -3.24
C GLY A 105 0.15 -8.36 -1.86
N PHE A 106 -1.10 -8.34 -1.40
CA PHE A 106 -1.46 -8.93 -0.11
C PHE A 106 -1.31 -10.45 -0.10
N ASN A 107 -1.43 -11.13 -1.25
CA ASN A 107 -1.22 -12.57 -1.35
C ASN A 107 0.21 -12.95 -0.93
N GLU A 108 1.22 -12.32 -1.56
CA GLU A 108 2.61 -12.59 -1.21
C GLU A 108 2.92 -12.14 0.23
N TRP A 109 2.36 -11.03 0.70
CA TRP A 109 2.46 -10.64 2.10
C TRP A 109 1.92 -11.71 3.05
N ALA A 110 0.71 -12.21 2.80
CA ALA A 110 0.05 -13.23 3.62
C ALA A 110 0.85 -14.53 3.68
N ARG A 111 1.49 -14.92 2.57
CA ARG A 111 2.36 -16.10 2.51
C ARG A 111 3.53 -16.04 3.51
N HIS A 112 4.08 -14.85 3.76
CA HIS A 112 5.19 -14.67 4.70
C HIS A 112 4.74 -14.27 6.11
N TYR A 113 3.74 -13.40 6.21
CA TYR A 113 3.42 -12.66 7.42
C TYR A 113 1.93 -12.70 7.80
N GLY A 114 1.11 -13.49 7.09
CA GLY A 114 -0.34 -13.54 7.33
C GLY A 114 -0.70 -13.94 8.77
N ASN A 115 -0.03 -14.98 9.30
CA ASN A 115 -0.26 -15.46 10.65
C ASN A 115 0.41 -14.61 11.75
N ASP A 116 1.23 -13.62 11.37
CA ASP A 116 1.91 -12.77 12.34
C ASP A 116 1.06 -11.54 12.67
N VAL A 117 0.43 -11.57 13.84
CA VAL A 117 -0.44 -10.49 14.31
C VAL A 117 0.28 -9.15 14.47
N ARG A 118 1.61 -9.11 14.54
CA ARG A 118 2.37 -7.85 14.57
C ARG A 118 2.30 -7.11 13.24
N TYR A 119 2.08 -7.83 12.15
CA TYR A 119 2.16 -7.32 10.79
C TYR A 119 0.84 -7.42 10.03
N THR A 120 -0.06 -8.30 10.44
CA THR A 120 -1.33 -8.56 9.76
C THR A 120 -2.49 -8.55 10.75
N GLU A 121 -3.59 -7.90 10.38
CA GLU A 121 -4.82 -7.85 11.17
C GLU A 121 -5.93 -8.64 10.48
N GLY A 122 -6.75 -9.35 11.27
CA GLY A 122 -7.95 -10.03 10.75
C GLY A 122 -7.68 -11.16 9.76
N PHE A 123 -6.47 -11.74 9.78
CA PHE A 123 -6.09 -12.79 8.83
C PHE A 123 -6.93 -14.06 9.01
N LYS A 124 -7.46 -14.56 7.88
CA LYS A 124 -8.27 -15.78 7.80
C LYS A 124 -7.57 -16.77 6.89
N ALA A 125 -6.76 -17.65 7.48
CA ALA A 125 -5.89 -18.58 6.74
C ALA A 125 -6.66 -19.52 5.80
N ASP A 126 -7.92 -19.83 6.11
CA ASP A 126 -8.84 -20.61 5.28
C ASP A 126 -9.16 -19.95 3.92
N LEU A 127 -9.01 -18.62 3.80
CA LEU A 127 -9.21 -17.89 2.55
C LEU A 127 -7.96 -17.81 1.67
N TYR A 128 -6.81 -18.34 2.13
CA TYR A 128 -5.50 -18.21 1.47
C TYR A 128 -4.78 -19.57 1.32
N ARG A 129 -5.56 -20.66 1.18
CA ARG A 129 -5.05 -22.02 0.95
C ARG A 129 -4.62 -22.25 -0.49
#